data_AF-A0A4Q3YHP7-F1
#
_entry.id   AF-A0A4Q3YHP7-F1
#
_cell.length_a   1.000
_cell.length_b   1.000
_cell.length_c   1.000
_cell.angle_alpha   90.00
_cell.angle_beta   90.00
_cell.angle_gamma   90.00
#
_symmetry.space_group_name_H-M   'P 1'
#
loop_
_entity.id
_entity.type
_entity.pdbx_description
1 polymer ?
#
loop_
_entity_poly.entity_id
_entity_poly.type
_entity_poly.pdbx_seq_one_letter_code
_entity_poly.pdbx_strand_id
1 'polypeptide(L)'
;MARITIIKPALKAINTRIATVPRADAEARSSKPTEDFYGSAAWKAVRLEVQRASNRTCQGCGKTNTRIYVDHIVERRDGGAPFDKA
;
A
#
# COMPACT_ATOMS: atom_id res chain seq x y z
N MET A 1 38.32 -25.59 47.36
CA MET A 1 38.32 -25.40 45.89
C MET A 1 37.04 -24.65 45.51
N ALA A 2 37.12 -23.33 45.28
CA ALA A 2 35.94 -22.55 44.89
C ALA A 2 35.71 -22.67 43.37
N ARG A 3 34.51 -23.10 42.97
CA ARG A 3 34.14 -23.35 41.58
C ARG A 3 33.52 -22.08 40.98
N ILE A 4 34.18 -21.47 40.00
CA ILE A 4 33.65 -20.30 39.28
C ILE A 4 32.43 -20.77 38.48
N THR A 5 31.24 -20.36 38.90
CA THR A 5 30.00 -20.57 38.14
C THR A 5 29.92 -19.52 37.02
N ILE A 6 29.61 -19.98 35.81
CA ILE A 6 29.67 -19.20 34.56
C ILE A 6 28.78 -17.95 34.68
N ILE A 7 29.38 -16.77 34.58
CA ILE A 7 28.68 -15.48 34.54
C ILE A 7 27.84 -15.45 33.27
N LYS A 8 26.52 -15.29 33.40
CA LYS A 8 25.62 -15.22 32.24
C LYS A 8 25.94 -13.97 31.41
N PRO A 9 26.00 -14.07 30.07
CA PRO A 9 26.25 -12.91 29.22
C PRO A 9 25.14 -11.86 29.39
N ALA A 10 25.54 -10.59 29.40
CA ALA A 10 24.64 -9.45 29.64
C ALA A 10 23.58 -9.26 28.54
N LEU A 11 23.81 -9.78 27.33
CA LEU A 11 22.88 -9.71 26.21
C LEU A 11 22.56 -11.11 25.71
N LYS A 12 21.27 -11.47 25.75
CA LYS A 12 20.78 -12.84 25.48
C LYS A 12 20.66 -13.14 23.98
N ALA A 13 20.37 -12.15 23.14
CA ALA A 13 20.37 -12.22 21.67
C ALA A 13 20.26 -10.81 21.06
N ILE A 14 20.97 -10.55 19.95
CA ILE A 14 20.85 -9.30 19.18
C ILE A 14 19.68 -9.44 18.21
N ASN A 15 18.80 -8.43 18.15
CA ASN A 15 17.72 -8.38 17.17
C ASN A 15 18.30 -8.04 15.79
N THR A 16 18.29 -9.00 14.87
CA THR A 16 18.86 -8.87 13.51
C THR A 16 17.86 -8.36 12.48
N ARG A 17 16.65 -7.94 12.89
CA ARG A 17 15.67 -7.41 11.93
C ARG A 17 16.20 -6.10 11.34
N ILE A 18 16.44 -6.11 10.04
CA ILE A 18 16.69 -4.91 9.25
C ILE A 18 15.48 -4.00 9.40
N ALA A 19 15.70 -2.77 9.89
CA ALA A 19 14.66 -1.76 9.94
C ALA A 19 14.09 -1.57 8.54
N THR A 20 12.79 -1.76 8.37
CA THR A 20 12.11 -1.50 7.10
C THR A 20 12.23 -0.02 6.79
N VAL A 21 13.13 0.35 5.88
CA VAL A 21 13.30 1.74 5.47
C VAL A 21 12.03 2.16 4.71
N PRO A 22 11.30 3.18 5.16
CA PRO A 22 10.15 3.67 4.42
C PRO A 22 10.63 4.21 3.06
N ARG A 23 9.86 3.95 2.01
CA ARG A 23 10.15 4.45 0.67
C ARG A 23 10.11 5.98 0.69
N ALA A 24 11.06 6.65 0.05
CA ALA A 24 11.18 8.12 0.10
C ALA A 24 9.91 8.88 -0.36
N ASP A 25 9.05 8.26 -1.19
CA ASP A 25 7.76 8.83 -1.61
C ASP A 25 6.63 8.65 -0.59
N ALA A 26 6.87 7.94 0.52
CA ALA A 26 5.88 7.77 1.58
C ALA A 26 5.65 9.05 2.38
N GLU A 27 6.71 9.85 2.60
CA GLU A 27 6.66 11.12 3.34
C GLU A 27 6.08 12.27 2.51
N ALA A 28 6.21 12.22 1.18
CA ALA A 28 5.65 13.22 0.27
C ALA A 28 4.12 13.12 0.08
N ARG A 29 3.44 12.24 0.82
CA ARG A 29 1.98 12.11 0.73
C ARG A 29 1.35 13.37 1.30
N SER A 30 0.61 14.08 0.45
CA SER A 30 -0.25 15.16 0.86
C SER A 30 -1.16 14.68 2.00
N SER A 31 -1.12 15.37 3.13
CA SER A 31 -1.99 15.17 4.30
C SER A 31 -3.45 15.53 4.03
N LYS A 32 -3.83 15.71 2.76
CA LYS A 32 -5.22 15.95 2.34
C LYS A 32 -6.07 14.76 2.79
N PRO A 33 -7.16 15.01 3.54
CA PRO A 33 -8.12 13.98 3.87
C PRO A 33 -8.55 13.29 2.58
N THR A 34 -8.33 11.99 2.50
CA THR A 34 -8.94 11.19 1.45
C THR A 34 -10.42 11.09 1.80
N GLU A 35 -11.30 11.47 0.87
CA GLU A 35 -12.75 11.30 1.05
C GLU A 35 -13.07 9.87 1.52
N ASP A 36 -13.99 9.73 2.48
CA ASP A 36 -14.34 8.44 3.10
C ASP A 36 -14.69 7.37 2.06
N PHE A 37 -15.27 7.80 0.94
CA PHE A 37 -15.56 6.97 -0.21
C PHE A 37 -14.31 6.23 -0.74
N TYR A 38 -13.22 6.95 -1.00
CA TYR A 38 -11.98 6.36 -1.52
C TYR A 38 -11.24 5.55 -0.44
N GLY A 39 -11.53 5.80 0.84
CA GLY A 39 -11.05 4.98 1.96
C GLY A 39 -11.82 3.66 2.15
N SER A 40 -13.04 3.59 1.63
CA SER A 40 -13.98 2.49 1.85
C SER A 40 -13.46 1.13 1.35
N ALA A 41 -13.90 0.05 2.03
CA ALA A 41 -13.57 -1.32 1.63
C ALA A 41 -14.14 -1.65 0.24
N ALA A 42 -15.32 -1.14 -0.08
CA ALA A 42 -15.97 -1.33 -1.38
C ALA A 42 -15.14 -0.74 -2.52
N TRP A 43 -14.64 0.49 -2.38
CA TRP A 43 -13.77 1.09 -3.39
C TRP A 43 -12.45 0.33 -3.56
N LYS A 44 -11.86 -0.15 -2.45
CA LYS A 44 -10.65 -0.97 -2.50
C LYS A 44 -10.87 -2.28 -3.26
N ALA A 45 -12.03 -2.91 -3.10
CA ALA A 45 -12.39 -4.13 -3.83
C ALA A 45 -12.52 -3.87 -5.34
N VAL A 46 -13.29 -2.84 -5.72
CA VAL A 46 -13.45 -2.42 -7.12
C VAL A 46 -12.09 -2.08 -7.76
N ARG A 47 -11.28 -1.27 -7.07
CA ARG A 47 -9.94 -0.89 -7.52
C ARG A 47 -9.04 -2.10 -7.75
N LEU A 48 -9.15 -3.14 -6.92
CA LEU A 48 -8.36 -4.37 -7.06
C LEU A 48 -8.83 -5.20 -8.27
N GLU A 49 -10.14 -5.33 -8.45
CA GLU A 49 -10.72 -6.05 -9.58
C GLU A 49 -10.36 -5.40 -10.92
N VAL A 50 -10.48 -4.07 -11.03
CA VAL A 50 -10.12 -3.33 -12.25
C VAL A 50 -8.62 -3.48 -12.57
N GLN A 51 -7.74 -3.40 -11.56
CA GLN A 51 -6.31 -3.64 -11.75
C GLN A 51 -5.98 -5.06 -12.20
N ARG A 52 -6.76 -6.05 -11.77
CA ARG A 52 -6.61 -7.45 -12.21
C ARG A 52 -7.10 -7.62 -13.64
N ALA A 53 -8.25 -7.05 -13.98
CA ALA A 53 -8.82 -7.09 -15.32
C ALA A 53 -7.91 -6.41 -16.36
N SER A 54 -7.28 -5.30 -15.99
CA SER A 54 -6.32 -4.59 -16.85
C SER A 54 -4.92 -5.19 -16.85
N ASN A 55 -4.69 -6.31 -16.15
CA ASN A 55 -3.36 -6.89 -15.93
C ASN A 55 -2.30 -5.86 -15.51
N ARG A 56 -2.70 -4.88 -14.67
CA ARG A 56 -1.87 -3.74 -14.26
C ARG A 56 -1.25 -2.96 -15.44
N THR A 57 -2.03 -2.81 -16.51
CA THR A 57 -1.66 -2.06 -17.71
C THR A 57 -2.52 -0.80 -17.80
N CYS A 58 -1.91 0.35 -18.11
CA CYS A 58 -2.67 1.57 -18.33
C CYS A 58 -3.49 1.47 -19.62
N GLN A 59 -4.81 1.68 -19.56
CA GLN A 59 -5.67 1.62 -20.74
C GLN A 59 -5.50 2.81 -21.70
N GLY A 60 -4.99 3.96 -21.23
CA GLY A 60 -4.74 5.12 -22.09
C GLY A 60 -3.40 5.09 -22.83
N CYS A 61 -2.33 4.62 -22.18
CA CYS A 61 -0.96 4.67 -22.74
C CYS A 61 -0.25 3.31 -22.84
N GLY A 62 -0.86 2.21 -22.39
CA GLY A 62 -0.29 0.87 -22.45
C GLY A 62 0.91 0.60 -21.53
N LYS A 63 1.32 1.57 -20.69
CA LYS A 63 2.47 1.38 -19.79
C LYS A 63 2.19 0.28 -18.76
N THR A 64 3.22 -0.55 -18.55
CA THR A 64 3.28 -1.61 -17.55
C THR A 64 4.44 -1.36 -16.58
N ASN A 65 4.51 -2.13 -15.48
CA ASN A 65 5.56 -2.03 -14.45
C ASN A 65 5.67 -0.66 -13.75
N THR A 66 4.59 0.11 -13.72
CA THR A 66 4.47 1.37 -13.00
C THR A 66 3.31 1.31 -12.01
N ARG A 67 3.15 2.38 -11.22
CA ARG A 67 1.99 2.51 -10.33
C ARG A 67 0.75 2.82 -11.17
N ILE A 68 -0.19 1.88 -11.20
CA ILE A 68 -1.47 2.05 -11.87
C ILE A 68 -2.51 2.59 -10.89
N TYR A 69 -3.17 3.66 -11.32
CA TYR A 69 -4.32 4.26 -10.64
C TYR A 69 -5.59 3.81 -11.34
N VAL A 70 -6.68 3.72 -10.59
CA VAL A 70 -8.02 3.46 -11.12
C VAL A 70 -8.80 4.73 -10.88
N ASP A 71 -9.41 5.23 -11.94
CA ASP A 71 -10.22 6.44 -11.94
C ASP A 71 -11.62 6.13 -12.47
N HIS A 72 -12.57 7.01 -12.18
CA HIS A 72 -13.93 6.91 -12.69
C HIS A 72 -13.96 7.39 -14.15
N ILE A 73 -14.63 6.63 -15.03
CA ILE A 73 -14.82 7.04 -16.44
C ILE A 73 -15.81 8.22 -16.51
N VAL A 74 -16.92 8.10 -15.79
CA VAL A 74 -17.86 9.19 -15.52
C VAL A 74 -17.63 9.64 -14.09
N GLU A 75 -17.23 10.90 -13.91
CA GLU A 75 -16.95 11.40 -12.58
C GLU A 75 -18.17 11.27 -11.66
N ARG A 76 -17.94 10.91 -10.40
CA ARG A 76 -19.01 10.84 -9.39
C ARG A 76 -19.77 12.16 -9.23
N ARG A 77 -19.11 13.30 -9.52
CA ARG A 77 -19.72 14.63 -9.50
C ARG A 77 -20.78 14.80 -10.59
N ASP A 78 -20.61 14.11 -11.71
CA ASP A 78 -21.50 14.18 -12.87
C ASP A 78 -22.60 13.11 -12.85
N GLY A 79 -22.75 12.40 -11.72
CA GLY A 79 -23.75 11.34 -11.54
C GLY A 79 -23.26 9.94 -11.90
N GLY A 80 -21.95 9.75 -12.10
CA GLY A 80 -21.36 8.44 -12.31
C GLY A 80 -21.61 7.47 -11.15
N ALA A 81 -21.89 6.20 -11.48
CA ALA A 81 -22.13 5.19 -10.46
C ALA A 81 -20.86 5.01 -9.59
N PRO A 82 -20.97 5.00 -8.25
CA PRO A 82 -19.79 5.03 -7.38
C PRO A 82 -18.84 3.85 -7.59
N PHE A 83 -19.39 2.69 -7.93
CA PHE A 83 -18.67 1.43 -8.08
C PHE A 83 -18.68 0.91 -9.52
N ASP A 84 -18.83 1.81 -10.50
CA ASP A 84 -18.79 1.40 -11.89
C ASP A 84 -17.42 0.84 -12.27
N LYS A 85 -17.43 -0.20 -13.08
CA LYS A 85 -16.24 -0.94 -13.51
C LYS A 85 -16.01 -0.84 -15.02
N ALA A 86 -16.96 -0.26 -15.76
CA ALA A 86 -17.03 -0.24 -17.21
C ALA A 86 -17.28 1.15 -17.76
#